data_AF-A0A3S8U4B7-F1
#
_entry.id   AF-A0A3S8U4B7-F1
#
_cell.length_a   1.000
_cell.length_b   1.000
_cell.length_c   1.000
_cell.angle_alpha   90.00
_cell.angle_beta   90.00
_cell.angle_gamma   90.00
#
_symmetry.space_group_name_H-M   'P 1'
#
loop_
_entity.id
_entity.type
_entity.pdbx_description
1 polymer ?
#
loop_
_entity_poly.entity_id
_entity_poly.type
_entity_poly.pdbx_seq_one_letter_code
_entity_poly.pdbx_strand_id
1 'polypeptide(L)'
;MLKPADCTSMAQIRTEIDRLDEELVRLFAERAGYIDRAAEIKAGVDLPARIEARVEEVVQNVRRHADTYGLPPELVEKLWRRLIDWSIAREESKLGPDSLRKG
;
A
#
# COMPACT_ATOMS: atom_id res chain seq x y z
N MET A 1 5.50 -14.81 19.83
CA MET A 1 4.66 -15.14 18.65
C MET A 1 4.58 -16.64 18.51
N LEU A 2 3.36 -17.16 18.55
CA LEU A 2 3.09 -18.53 18.16
C LEU A 2 3.10 -18.64 16.63
N LYS A 3 3.65 -19.73 16.10
CA LYS A 3 3.41 -20.07 14.69
C LYS A 3 1.97 -20.55 14.55
N PRO A 4 1.35 -20.45 13.35
CA PRO A 4 0.00 -20.95 13.15
C PRO A 4 -0.20 -22.42 13.60
N ALA A 5 0.81 -23.28 13.38
CA ALA A 5 0.77 -24.69 13.79
C ALA A 5 0.88 -24.92 15.30
N ASP A 6 1.36 -23.93 16.06
CA ASP A 6 1.54 -24.02 17.53
C ASP A 6 0.30 -23.50 18.29
N CYS A 7 -0.66 -22.88 17.59
CA CYS A 7 -1.91 -22.43 18.17
C CYS A 7 -2.84 -23.61 18.46
N THR A 8 -3.24 -23.78 19.72
CA THR A 8 -4.12 -24.87 20.18
C THR A 8 -5.54 -24.40 20.49
N SER A 9 -5.83 -23.10 20.33
CA SER A 9 -7.16 -22.53 20.55
C SER A 9 -7.47 -21.37 19.60
N MET A 10 -8.76 -21.11 19.38
CA MET A 10 -9.22 -19.94 18.62
C MET A 10 -8.83 -18.61 19.27
N ALA A 11 -8.69 -18.56 20.59
CA ALA A 11 -8.25 -17.36 21.29
C ALA A 11 -6.81 -17.00 20.90
N GLN A 12 -5.90 -17.98 20.88
CA GLN A 12 -4.51 -17.76 20.45
C GLN A 12 -4.41 -17.33 18.99
N ILE A 13 -5.20 -17.95 18.10
CA ILE A 13 -5.24 -17.57 16.67
C ILE A 13 -5.66 -16.09 16.54
N ARG A 14 -6.74 -15.67 17.21
CA ARG A 14 -7.21 -14.28 17.15
C ARG A 14 -6.18 -13.31 17.68
N THR A 15 -5.55 -13.60 18.82
CA THR A 15 -4.47 -12.76 19.36
C THR A 15 -3.32 -12.57 18.37
N GLU A 16 -2.91 -13.64 17.68
CA GLU A 16 -1.83 -13.52 16.69
C GLU A 16 -2.26 -12.80 15.41
N ILE A 17 -3.53 -12.93 14.98
CA ILE A 17 -4.10 -12.15 13.87
C ILE A 17 -4.17 -10.67 14.23
N ASP A 18 -4.72 -10.32 15.40
CA ASP A 18 -4.84 -8.94 15.86
C ASP A 18 -3.47 -8.25 15.90
N ARG A 19 -2.44 -8.98 16.35
CA ARG A 19 -1.05 -8.50 16.34
C ARG A 19 -0.51 -8.29 14.92
N LEU A 20 -0.77 -9.21 14.00
CA LEU A 20 -0.36 -9.05 12.59
C LEU A 20 -1.05 -7.86 11.95
N ASP A 21 -2.34 -7.66 12.23
CA ASP A 21 -3.12 -6.55 11.71
C ASP A 21 -2.58 -5.20 12.22
N GLU A 22 -2.21 -5.11 13.50
CA GLU A 22 -1.52 -3.94 14.04
C GLU A 22 -0.18 -3.67 13.31
N GLU A 23 0.62 -4.70 13.09
CA GLU A 23 1.89 -4.57 12.36
C GLU A 23 1.68 -4.13 10.91
N LEU A 24 0.67 -4.65 10.23
CA LEU A 24 0.31 -4.24 8.87
C LEU A 24 -0.11 -2.77 8.84
N VAL A 25 -0.95 -2.33 9.77
CA VAL A 25 -1.36 -0.92 9.87
C VAL A 25 -0.15 -0.01 10.13
N ARG A 26 0.77 -0.41 11.00
CA ARG A 26 2.02 0.33 11.24
C ARG A 26 2.86 0.46 9.96
N LEU A 27 3.01 -0.62 9.19
CA LEU A 27 3.73 -0.59 7.90
C LEU A 27 3.01 0.27 6.85
N PHE A 28 1.68 0.27 6.83
CA PHE A 28 0.93 1.17 5.95
C PHE A 28 1.11 2.65 6.32
N ALA A 29 1.18 2.96 7.62
CA ALA A 29 1.49 4.32 8.07
C ALA A 29 2.89 4.76 7.65
N GLU A 30 3.89 3.88 7.77
CA GLU A 30 5.25 4.15 7.28
C GLU A 30 5.25 4.39 5.76
N ARG A 31 4.58 3.51 4.99
CA ARG A 31 4.41 3.69 3.54
C ARG A 31 3.76 5.04 3.21
N ALA A 32 2.73 5.45 3.96
CA ALA A 32 2.07 6.74 3.76
C ALA A 32 3.01 7.93 4.01
N GLY A 33 3.96 7.81 4.96
CA GLY A 33 5.01 8.81 5.17
C GLY A 33 5.90 8.99 3.93
N TYR A 34 6.24 7.92 3.21
CA TYR A 34 6.97 8.04 1.94
C TYR A 34 6.13 8.68 0.83
N ILE A 35 4.83 8.40 0.77
CA ILE A 35 3.91 9.07 -0.15
C ILE A 35 3.84 10.58 0.15
N ASP A 36 3.78 10.95 1.42
CA ASP A 36 3.81 12.35 1.84
C ASP A 36 5.09 13.05 1.38
N ARG A 37 6.24 12.39 1.55
CA ARG A 37 7.52 12.92 1.07
C ARG A 37 7.57 13.00 -0.45
N ALA A 38 6.99 12.03 -1.16
CA ALA A 38 6.90 12.05 -2.61
C ALA A 38 6.09 13.25 -3.12
N ALA A 39 4.97 13.58 -2.46
CA ALA A 39 4.17 14.75 -2.79
C ALA A 39 4.98 16.05 -2.70
N GLU A 40 5.76 16.24 -1.63
CA GLU A 40 6.63 17.41 -1.47
C GLU A 40 7.67 17.52 -2.59
N ILE A 41 8.30 16.40 -2.97
CA ILE A 41 9.28 16.36 -4.05
C ILE A 41 8.60 16.70 -5.38
N LYS A 42 7.48 16.04 -5.68
CA LYS A 42 6.71 16.23 -6.92
C LYS A 42 6.25 17.68 -7.09
N ALA A 43 5.85 18.36 -6.01
CA ALA A 43 5.50 19.78 -6.04
C ALA A 43 6.67 20.65 -6.53
N GLY A 44 7.90 20.33 -6.14
CA GLY A 44 9.10 21.08 -6.52
C GLY A 44 9.55 20.87 -7.96
N VAL A 45 9.07 19.80 -8.63
CA VAL A 45 9.46 19.43 -10.00
C VAL A 45 8.26 19.29 -10.96
N ASP A 46 7.10 19.80 -10.56
CA ASP A 46 5.83 19.76 -11.29
C ASP A 46 5.43 18.37 -11.83
N LEU A 47 5.62 17.34 -11.00
CA LEU A 47 5.21 15.97 -11.35
C LEU A 47 3.77 15.68 -10.88
N PRO A 48 2.97 14.94 -11.68
CA PRO A 48 1.62 14.55 -11.29
C PRO A 48 1.64 13.54 -10.13
N ALA A 49 0.55 13.51 -9.36
CA ALA A 49 0.33 12.50 -8.35
C ALA A 49 0.26 11.11 -9.00
N ARG A 50 -0.51 10.97 -10.07
CA ARG A 50 -0.69 9.72 -10.81
C ARG A 50 0.31 9.60 -11.97
N ILE A 51 1.14 8.55 -11.91
CA ILE A 51 2.01 8.14 -13.00
C ILE A 51 1.68 6.69 -13.33
N GLU A 52 0.91 6.46 -14.40
CA GLU A 52 0.34 5.14 -14.76
C GLU A 52 1.40 4.03 -14.84
N ALA A 53 2.53 4.30 -15.49
CA ALA A 53 3.63 3.33 -15.57
C ALA A 53 4.12 2.88 -14.19
N ARG A 54 4.17 3.80 -13.21
CA ARG A 54 4.59 3.48 -11.84
C ARG A 54 3.51 2.73 -11.08
N VAL A 55 2.24 3.04 -11.30
CA VAL A 55 1.11 2.30 -10.72
C VAL A 55 1.17 0.84 -11.14
N GLU A 56 1.30 0.57 -12.44
CA GLU A 56 1.35 -0.80 -12.95
C GLU A 56 2.62 -1.53 -12.50
N GLU A 57 3.76 -0.86 -12.41
CA GLU A 57 4.98 -1.46 -11.85
C GLU A 57 4.78 -1.92 -10.39
N VAL A 58 4.15 -1.09 -9.55
CA VAL A 58 3.84 -1.47 -8.16
C VAL A 58 2.88 -2.66 -8.13
N VAL A 59 1.86 -2.67 -8.98
CA VAL A 59 0.91 -3.79 -9.09
C VAL A 59 1.60 -5.09 -9.49
N GLN A 60 2.48 -5.07 -10.50
CA GLN A 60 3.20 -6.26 -10.93
C GLN A 60 4.15 -6.78 -9.83
N ASN A 61 4.80 -5.87 -9.09
CA ASN A 61 5.66 -6.25 -7.97
C ASN A 61 4.88 -7.00 -6.89
N VAL A 62 3.70 -6.51 -6.50
CA VAL A 62 2.92 -7.15 -5.44
C VAL A 62 2.24 -8.45 -5.88
N ARG A 63 1.89 -8.57 -7.17
CA ARG A 63 1.46 -9.85 -7.75
C ARG A 63 2.56 -10.90 -7.63
N ARG A 64 3.81 -10.56 -8.01
CA ARG A 64 4.97 -11.46 -7.86
C ARG A 64 5.23 -11.84 -6.40
N HIS A 65 5.05 -10.91 -5.46
CA HIS A 65 5.15 -11.21 -4.03
C HIS A 65 4.01 -12.15 -3.58
N ALA A 66 2.79 -11.95 -4.05
CA ALA A 66 1.66 -12.83 -3.76
C ALA A 66 1.97 -14.28 -4.17
N ASP A 67 2.46 -14.48 -5.40
CA ASP A 67 2.89 -15.79 -5.89
C ASP A 67 3.95 -16.43 -4.97
N THR A 68 4.95 -15.64 -4.59
CA THR A 68 6.06 -16.10 -3.72
C THR A 68 5.58 -16.55 -2.35
N TYR A 69 4.59 -15.86 -1.78
CA TYR A 69 4.07 -16.13 -0.44
C TYR A 69 2.79 -16.99 -0.43
N GLY A 70 2.39 -17.55 -1.58
CA GLY A 70 1.25 -18.45 -1.68
C GLY A 70 -0.12 -17.78 -1.56
N LEU A 71 -0.23 -16.50 -1.92
CA LEU A 71 -1.49 -15.77 -1.98
C LEU A 71 -1.97 -15.63 -3.44
N PRO A 72 -3.29 -15.64 -3.71
CA PRO A 72 -3.81 -15.36 -5.04
C PRO A 72 -3.40 -13.96 -5.53
N PRO A 73 -2.69 -13.82 -6.66
CA PRO A 73 -2.25 -12.51 -7.16
C PRO A 73 -3.39 -11.53 -7.38
N GLU A 74 -4.55 -12.02 -7.82
CA GLU A 74 -5.75 -11.21 -8.08
C GLU A 74 -6.34 -10.61 -6.80
N LEU A 75 -6.20 -11.31 -5.67
CA LEU A 75 -6.62 -10.78 -4.37
C LEU A 75 -5.70 -9.63 -3.95
N VAL A 76 -4.39 -9.87 -4.00
CA VAL A 76 -3.39 -8.88 -3.57
C VAL A 76 -3.43 -7.64 -4.47
N GLU A 77 -3.58 -7.81 -5.78
CA GLU A 77 -3.75 -6.71 -6.72
C GLU A 77 -4.95 -5.82 -6.35
N LYS A 78 -6.12 -6.41 -6.07
CA LYS A 78 -7.33 -5.64 -5.71
C LYS A 78 -7.11 -4.79 -4.45
N LEU A 79 -6.45 -5.35 -3.44
CA LEU A 79 -6.10 -4.62 -2.21
C LEU A 79 -5.12 -3.48 -2.51
N TRP A 80 -4.09 -3.75 -3.34
CA TRP A 80 -3.07 -2.76 -3.64
C TRP A 80 -3.56 -1.63 -4.52
N ARG A 81 -4.42 -1.90 -5.51
CA ARG A 81 -5.04 -0.84 -6.32
C ARG A 81 -5.84 0.11 -5.43
N ARG A 82 -6.59 -0.41 -4.46
CA ARG A 82 -7.31 0.44 -3.50
C ARG A 82 -6.37 1.30 -2.63
N LEU A 83 -5.25 0.72 -2.18
CA LEU A 83 -4.24 1.45 -1.41
C LEU A 83 -3.53 2.53 -2.25
N ILE A 84 -3.26 2.23 -3.53
CA ILE A 84 -2.67 3.18 -4.49
C ILE A 84 -3.64 4.33 -4.75
N ASP A 85 -4.91 4.06 -5.02
CA ASP A 85 -5.93 5.11 -5.24
C ASP A 85 -6.03 6.04 -4.02
N TRP A 86 -6.02 5.47 -2.81
CA TRP A 86 -5.97 6.27 -1.58
C TRP A 86 -4.68 7.11 -1.48
N SER A 87 -3.53 6.54 -1.87
CA SER A 87 -2.25 7.25 -1.87
C SER A 87 -2.25 8.44 -2.84
N ILE A 88 -2.79 8.24 -4.05
CA ILE A 88 -2.91 9.30 -5.07
C ILE A 88 -3.81 10.42 -4.56
N ALA A 89 -5.00 10.10 -4.02
CA ALA A 89 -5.89 11.11 -3.46
C ALA A 89 -5.24 11.89 -2.32
N ARG A 90 -4.42 11.22 -1.51
CA ARG A 90 -3.62 11.87 -0.46
C ARG A 90 -2.59 12.83 -1.04
N GLU A 91 -1.85 12.44 -2.09
CA GLU A 91 -0.93 13.33 -2.80
C GLU A 91 -1.68 14.54 -3.37
N GLU A 92 -2.76 14.33 -4.12
CA GLU A 92 -3.58 15.39 -4.72
C GLU A 92 -4.11 16.41 -3.70
N SER A 93 -4.45 15.97 -2.48
CA SER A 93 -4.88 16.90 -1.42
C SER A 93 -3.80 17.89 -0.98
N LYS A 94 -2.53 17.56 -1.17
CA LYS A 94 -1.37 18.44 -0.88
C LYS A 94 -0.93 19.23 -2.10
N LEU A 95 -1.13 18.63 -3.26
CA LEU A 95 -0.59 19.06 -4.54
C LEU A 95 -1.56 19.91 -5.37
N GLY A 96 -2.85 19.83 -5.06
CA GLY A 96 -3.94 20.16 -5.98
C GLY A 96 -4.25 18.99 -6.92
N PRO A 97 -5.47 18.92 -7.49
CA PRO A 97 -5.82 17.87 -8.44
C PRO A 97 -4.94 17.95 -9.69
N ASP A 98 -4.53 16.79 -10.22
CA ASP A 98 -3.65 16.72 -11.39
C ASP A 98 -4.24 17.44 -12.63
N SER A 99 -5.57 17.56 -12.72
CA SER A 99 -6.26 18.29 -13.79
C SER A 99 -5.96 19.80 -13.84
N LEU A 100 -5.40 20.38 -12.78
CA LEU A 100 -5.02 21.79 -12.71
C LEU A 100 -3.55 22.05 -13.03
N ARG A 101 -2.75 20.99 -13.25
CA ARG A 101 -1.32 21.11 -13.53
C ARG A 101 -1.06 21.14 -15.02
N LYS A 102 -0.18 22.04 -15.45
CA LYS A 102 0.20 22.17 -16.86
C LYS A 102 1.30 21.16 -17.13
N GLY A 103 0.99 20.13 -17.90
CA GLY A 103 1.97 19.16 -18.40
C GLY A 103 3.03 19.78 -19.29
#